data_AF-Q0JXY9-F1
#
_entry.id   AF-Q0JXY9-F1
#
_cell.length_a   1.000
_cell.length_b   1.000
_cell.length_c   1.000
_cell.angle_alpha   90.00
_cell.angle_beta   90.00
_cell.angle_gamma   90.00
#
_symmetry.space_group_name_H-M   'P 1'
#
loop_
_entity.id
_entity.type
_entity.pdbx_description
1 polymer ?
#
loop_
_entity_poly.entity_id
_entity_poly.type
_entity_poly.pdbx_seq_one_letter_code
_entity_poly.pdbx_strand_id
1 'polypeptide(L)'
;WLLPLFILIPGHAIESSVPWWPVLSFNGGFELLWIPYFIGFGQRVQGSLPIESIKITAKRISVLGIIILLIAAGSIWWTPLAALAAGAAIAGRAFLSWKQRMNDNSAPFHFSKRDQGLMVLGIIPNTPAADLGLKIGEIITKVNGIEVKNAADFYEALQKNRAFFKLEVVGLNNEIRFEQRASYEGEHHELGIIFVKEEDAVMKHAEAAASAETE
;
A
#
# COMPACT_ATOMS: atom_id res chain seq x y z
N TRP A 1 1.59 17.07 -1.42
CA TRP A 1 2.66 17.91 -0.85
C TRP A 1 2.48 19.33 -1.37
N LEU A 2 2.73 20.34 -0.54
CA LEU A 2 2.70 21.73 -0.97
C LEU A 2 4.11 22.10 -1.42
N LEU A 3 4.26 22.41 -2.71
CA LEU A 3 5.53 22.81 -3.28
C LEU A 3 5.55 24.35 -3.33
N PRO A 4 6.53 25.01 -2.70
CA PRO A 4 6.63 26.45 -2.77
C PRO A 4 7.16 26.82 -4.17
N LEU A 5 6.26 27.33 -5.02
CA LEU A 5 6.65 27.88 -6.31
C LEU A 5 7.01 29.35 -6.11
N PHE A 6 8.13 29.77 -6.68
CA PHE A 6 8.58 31.15 -6.62
C PHE A 6 8.66 31.72 -8.03
N ILE A 7 8.00 32.85 -8.26
CA ILE A 7 8.04 33.56 -9.55
C ILE A 7 8.67 34.92 -9.33
N LEU A 8 9.63 35.26 -10.18
CA LEU A 8 10.21 36.60 -10.25
C LEU A 8 9.27 37.50 -11.04
N ILE A 9 8.88 38.61 -10.43
CA ILE A 9 8.08 39.66 -11.06
C ILE A 9 8.85 40.99 -10.96
N PRO A 10 8.69 41.90 -11.95
CA PRO A 10 9.28 43.23 -11.86
C PRO A 10 8.72 43.97 -10.63
N GLY A 11 9.61 44.67 -9.91
CA GLY A 11 9.25 45.35 -8.66
C GLY A 11 8.14 46.38 -8.85
N HIS A 12 7.24 46.49 -7.88
CA HIS A 12 6.01 47.30 -7.86
C HIS A 12 4.85 46.77 -8.73
N ALA A 13 4.95 45.56 -9.29
CA ALA A 13 3.83 44.96 -10.03
C ALA A 13 2.67 44.53 -9.11
N ILE A 14 2.93 44.28 -7.82
CA ILE A 14 1.91 43.91 -6.83
C ILE A 14 1.97 44.92 -5.68
N GLU A 15 1.05 45.88 -5.67
CA GLU A 15 0.71 46.58 -4.44
C GLU A 15 0.02 45.56 -3.52
N SER A 16 0.74 45.07 -2.51
CA SER A 16 0.27 44.02 -1.61
C SER A 16 -1.07 44.39 -0.97
N SER A 17 -2.18 43.93 -1.56
CA SER A 17 -3.52 44.13 -1.03
C SER A 17 -3.78 43.23 0.19
N VAL A 18 -2.83 42.34 0.50
CA VAL A 18 -2.91 41.32 1.55
C VAL A 18 -1.70 41.47 2.49
N PRO A 19 -1.84 42.17 3.64
CA PRO A 19 -0.72 42.52 4.51
C PRO A 19 0.08 41.32 5.06
N TRP A 20 -0.52 40.14 5.10
CA TRP A 20 0.06 38.92 5.66
C TRP A 20 0.74 38.02 4.62
N TRP A 21 0.66 38.34 3.32
CA TRP A 21 1.28 37.54 2.27
C TRP A 21 2.79 37.83 2.17
N PRO A 22 3.67 36.82 2.23
CA PRO A 22 5.11 37.06 2.17
C PRO A 22 5.54 37.39 0.74
N VAL A 23 5.94 38.65 0.52
CA VAL A 23 6.62 39.10 -0.71
C VAL A 23 8.07 39.39 -0.36
N LEU A 24 9.01 38.77 -1.07
CA LEU A 24 10.45 38.95 -0.84
C LEU A 24 11.01 39.87 -1.93
N SER A 25 11.48 41.06 -1.56
CA SER A 25 12.09 42.01 -2.51
C SER A 25 13.60 41.79 -2.63
N PHE A 26 14.12 41.69 -3.87
CA PHE A 26 15.55 41.59 -4.15
C PHE A 26 16.06 42.84 -4.88
N ASN A 27 16.87 43.64 -4.17
CA ASN A 27 17.65 44.76 -4.72
C ASN A 27 16.83 45.85 -5.46
N GLY A 28 15.53 45.98 -5.14
CA GLY A 28 14.64 47.04 -5.64
C GLY A 28 14.13 46.87 -7.08
N GLY A 29 14.70 45.96 -7.87
CA GLY A 29 14.30 45.72 -9.26
C GLY A 29 13.30 44.57 -9.44
N PHE A 30 13.33 43.57 -8.54
CA PHE A 30 12.50 42.37 -8.64
C PHE A 30 11.90 41.98 -7.29
N GLU A 31 10.70 41.44 -7.35
CA GLU A 31 9.99 40.82 -6.23
C GLU A 31 9.81 39.32 -6.50
N LEU A 32 9.87 38.52 -5.44
CA LEU A 32 9.66 37.08 -5.49
C LEU A 32 8.28 36.77 -4.90
N LEU A 33 7.36 36.34 -5.76
CA LEU A 33 6.02 35.91 -5.37
C LEU A 33 6.07 34.42 -4.99
N TRP A 34 5.71 34.12 -3.75
CA TRP A 34 5.46 32.75 -3.31
C TRP A 34 4.06 32.33 -3.73
N ILE A 35 3.91 31.16 -4.36
CA ILE A 35 2.62 30.55 -4.69
C ILE A 35 2.62 29.13 -4.12
N PRO A 36 1.71 28.81 -3.18
CA PRO A 36 1.58 27.46 -2.66
C PRO A 36 0.94 26.55 -3.71
N TYR A 37 1.73 25.71 -4.37
CA TYR A 37 1.23 24.76 -5.36
C TYR A 37 0.98 23.40 -4.74
N PHE A 38 -0.24 22.86 -4.89
CA PHE A 38 -0.57 21.53 -4.40
C PHE A 38 -0.17 20.48 -5.43
N ILE A 39 0.91 19.75 -5.14
CA ILE A 39 1.22 18.51 -5.86
C ILE A 39 0.56 17.36 -5.09
N GLY A 40 0.06 16.36 -5.80
CA GLY A 40 -0.46 15.13 -5.20
C GLY A 40 0.50 14.51 -4.17
N PHE A 41 -0.01 13.59 -3.36
CA PHE A 41 0.82 12.83 -2.43
C PHE A 41 1.08 11.44 -3.00
N GLY A 42 2.35 11.08 -3.19
CA GLY A 42 2.78 9.75 -3.59
C GLY A 42 3.72 9.17 -2.53
N GLN A 43 3.38 8.01 -1.98
CA GLN A 43 4.24 7.26 -1.08
C GLN A 43 4.22 5.78 -1.50
N ARG A 44 5.39 5.19 -1.68
CA ARG A 44 5.52 3.74 -1.85
C ARG A 44 5.47 3.10 -0.46
N VAL A 45 4.59 2.12 -0.28
CA VAL A 45 4.45 1.33 0.96
C VAL A 45 4.71 -0.13 0.61
N GLN A 46 5.63 -0.79 1.31
CA GLN A 46 6.01 -2.19 1.04
C GLN A 46 5.85 -3.12 2.25
N GLY A 47 6.02 -2.59 3.46
CA GLY A 47 6.06 -3.38 4.69
C GLY A 47 4.74 -3.49 5.44
N SER A 48 3.63 -3.02 4.87
CA SER A 48 2.28 -3.11 5.47
C SER A 48 1.20 -2.78 4.43
N LEU A 49 -0.07 -3.00 4.79
CA LEU A 49 -1.19 -2.55 3.97
C LEU A 49 -1.19 -1.01 3.85
N PRO A 50 -1.40 -0.43 2.65
CA PRO A 50 -1.38 1.01 2.45
C PRO A 50 -2.31 1.77 3.41
N ILE A 51 -3.49 1.22 3.70
CA ILE A 51 -4.49 1.86 4.56
C ILE A 51 -4.03 1.99 6.02
N GLU A 52 -3.28 1.03 6.53
CA GLU A 52 -2.77 1.03 7.90
C GLU A 52 -1.59 1.98 8.04
N SER A 53 -0.67 1.91 7.08
CA SER A 53 0.47 2.83 6.98
C SER A 53 0.00 4.27 6.95
N ILE A 54 -0.99 4.60 6.14
CA ILE A 54 -1.55 5.96 6.05
C ILE A 54 -2.13 6.41 7.40
N LYS A 55 -2.87 5.57 8.11
CA LYS A 55 -3.45 5.91 9.43
C LYS A 55 -2.36 6.19 10.48
N ILE A 56 -1.32 5.36 10.53
CA ILE A 56 -0.21 5.53 11.46
C ILE A 56 0.54 6.83 11.15
N THR A 57 0.83 7.09 9.88
CA THR A 57 1.46 8.33 9.42
C THR A 57 0.63 9.55 9.76
N ALA A 58 -0.68 9.50 9.50
CA ALA A 58 -1.61 10.58 9.81
C ALA A 58 -1.60 10.90 11.32
N LYS A 59 -1.64 9.87 12.18
CA LYS A 59 -1.58 10.05 13.64
C LYS A 59 -0.28 10.72 14.08
N ARG A 60 0.88 10.25 13.59
CA ARG A 60 2.19 10.82 13.93
C ARG A 60 2.33 12.28 13.48
N ILE A 61 1.85 12.59 12.28
CA ILE A 61 1.82 13.96 11.74
C ILE A 61 0.90 14.86 12.58
N SER A 62 -0.27 14.36 12.98
CA SER A 62 -1.24 15.11 13.78
C SER A 62 -0.68 15.47 15.15
N VAL A 63 -0.03 14.51 15.83
CA VAL A 63 0.62 14.76 17.12
C VAL A 63 1.75 15.79 16.98
N LEU A 64 2.60 15.67 15.96
CA LEU A 64 3.64 16.66 15.68
C LEU A 64 3.03 18.07 15.46
N GLY A 65 1.95 18.16 14.68
CA GLY A 65 1.24 19.42 14.44
C GLY A 65 0.70 20.05 15.72
N ILE A 66 0.11 19.26 16.62
CA ILE A 66 -0.36 19.74 17.92
C ILE A 66 0.79 20.27 18.77
N ILE A 67 1.93 19.57 18.82
CA ILE A 67 3.12 20.02 19.55
C ILE A 67 3.62 21.36 19.01
N ILE A 68 3.75 21.49 17.69
CA ILE A 68 4.19 22.73 17.04
C ILE A 68 3.22 23.88 17.33
N LEU A 69 1.91 23.62 17.28
CA LEU A 69 0.88 24.62 17.55
C LEU A 69 1.00 25.15 18.99
N LEU A 70 1.23 24.27 19.97
CA LEU A 70 1.43 24.66 21.37
C LEU A 70 2.70 25.50 21.55
N ILE A 71 3.81 25.13 20.90
CA ILE A 71 5.06 25.92 20.94
C ILE A 71 4.86 27.29 20.27
N ALA A 72 4.16 27.33 19.12
CA ALA A 72 3.85 28.56 18.41
C ALA A 72 2.93 29.48 19.23
N ALA A 73 1.93 28.93 19.93
CA ALA A 73 1.10 29.70 20.85
C ALA A 73 1.94 30.31 22.00
N GLY A 74 2.94 29.56 22.50
CA GLY A 74 3.92 30.05 23.46
C GLY A 74 4.73 31.25 22.97
N SER A 75 4.84 31.45 21.65
CA SER A 75 5.53 32.61 21.07
C SER A 75 4.87 33.95 21.39
N ILE A 76 3.60 33.96 21.81
CA ILE A 76 2.91 35.20 22.22
C ILE A 76 3.64 35.87 23.40
N TRP A 77 4.22 35.06 24.29
CA TRP A 77 4.96 35.56 25.45
C TRP A 77 6.46 35.71 25.19
N TRP A 78 7.02 34.93 24.26
CA TRP A 78 8.45 34.94 23.99
C TRP A 78 8.74 34.67 22.50
N THR A 79 9.02 35.73 21.74
CA THR A 79 9.21 35.72 20.28
C THR A 79 10.19 34.66 19.73
N PRO A 80 11.31 34.31 20.39
CA PRO A 80 12.20 33.24 19.91
C PRO A 80 11.53 31.86 19.78
N LEU A 81 10.42 31.61 20.47
CA LEU A 81 9.67 30.35 20.33
C LEU A 81 9.07 30.19 18.92
N ALA A 82 8.75 31.27 18.20
CA ALA A 82 8.28 31.17 16.82
C ALA A 82 9.34 30.55 15.89
N ALA A 83 10.60 31.00 16.02
CA ALA A 83 11.71 30.45 15.26
C ALA A 83 11.96 28.98 15.61
N LEU A 84 11.86 28.62 16.89
CA LEU A 84 11.98 27.24 17.35
C LEU A 84 10.83 26.36 16.81
N ALA A 85 9.59 26.85 16.84
CA ALA A 85 8.42 26.15 16.30
C ALA A 85 8.57 25.88 14.80
N ALA A 86 9.02 26.89 14.03
CA ALA A 86 9.27 26.76 12.60
C ALA A 86 10.39 25.74 12.30
N GLY A 87 11.51 25.81 13.03
CA GLY A 87 12.61 24.85 12.91
C GLY A 87 12.18 23.42 13.26
N ALA A 88 11.47 23.26 14.37
CA ALA A 88 10.93 21.97 14.81
C ALA A 88 9.91 21.39 13.83
N ALA A 89 9.11 22.24 13.17
CA ALA A 89 8.17 21.81 12.14
C ALA A 89 8.88 21.18 10.94
N ILE A 90 9.91 21.87 10.42
CA ILE A 90 10.67 21.40 9.26
C ILE A 90 11.47 20.14 9.63
N ALA A 91 12.25 20.20 10.73
CA ALA A 91 13.08 19.10 11.18
C ALA A 91 12.24 17.87 11.57
N GLY A 92 11.13 18.08 12.30
CA GLY A 92 10.21 17.02 12.69
C GLY A 92 9.56 16.35 11.49
N ARG A 93 9.10 17.11 10.49
CA ARG A 93 8.54 16.56 9.25
C ARG A 93 9.58 15.77 8.45
N ALA A 94 10.79 16.31 8.31
CA ALA A 94 11.90 15.64 7.64
C ALA A 94 12.26 14.32 8.35
N PHE A 95 12.42 14.35 9.68
CA PHE A 95 12.72 13.18 10.50
C PHE A 95 11.62 12.11 10.41
N LEU A 96 10.35 12.51 10.47
CA LEU A 96 9.24 11.57 10.37
C LEU A 96 9.21 10.88 8.99
N SER A 97 9.46 11.64 7.93
CA SER A 97 9.53 11.11 6.56
C SER A 97 10.72 10.16 6.37
N TRP A 98 11.87 10.50 6.93
CA TRP A 98 13.06 9.66 6.89
C TRP A 98 12.89 8.39 7.71
N LYS A 99 12.44 8.51 8.96
CA LYS A 99 12.19 7.37 9.86
C LYS A 99 11.17 6.41 9.27
N GLN A 100 10.13 6.92 8.62
CA GLN A 100 9.13 6.07 7.98
C GLN A 100 9.69 5.32 6.79
N ARG A 101 10.46 5.98 5.92
CA ARG A 101 11.16 5.32 4.81
C ARG A 101 12.13 4.25 5.32
N MET A 102 12.84 4.52 6.41
CA MET A 102 13.74 3.55 7.02
C MET A 102 12.97 2.33 7.55
N ASN A 103 11.87 2.57 8.28
CA ASN A 103 11.05 1.50 8.85
C ASN A 103 10.37 0.64 7.77
N ASP A 104 9.94 1.25 6.67
CA ASP A 104 9.29 0.54 5.56
C ASP A 104 10.31 -0.19 4.67
N ASN A 105 11.53 0.35 4.52
CA ASN A 105 12.64 -0.34 3.83
C ASN A 105 13.22 -1.50 4.64
N SER A 106 13.20 -1.41 5.98
CA SER A 106 13.67 -2.47 6.87
C SER A 106 12.61 -3.53 7.16
N ALA A 107 11.35 -3.25 6.85
CA ALA A 107 10.31 -4.26 6.90
C ALA A 107 10.53 -5.25 5.74
N PRO A 108 10.50 -6.57 6.01
CA PRO A 108 10.46 -7.53 4.92
C PRO A 108 9.27 -7.18 4.02
N PHE A 109 9.45 -7.29 2.70
CA PHE A 109 8.34 -7.19 1.77
C PHE A 109 7.18 -8.03 2.33
N HIS A 110 5.99 -7.42 2.49
CA HIS A 110 4.81 -8.20 2.87
C HIS A 110 4.53 -9.35 1.89
N PHE A 111 5.14 -9.26 0.70
CA PHE A 111 5.18 -10.25 -0.37
C PHE A 111 6.59 -10.83 -0.59
N SER A 112 7.36 -11.14 0.47
CA SER A 112 8.52 -12.00 0.29
C SER A 112 8.03 -13.43 0.01
N LYS A 113 8.65 -14.08 -0.98
CA LYS A 113 8.30 -15.44 -1.43
C LYS A 113 8.06 -16.36 -0.23
N ARG A 114 6.81 -16.75 -0.02
CA ARG A 114 6.53 -18.07 0.53
C ARG A 114 6.42 -18.98 -0.67
N ASP A 115 7.42 -19.81 -0.91
CA ASP A 115 7.37 -20.91 -1.88
C ASP A 115 6.31 -22.00 -1.50
N GLN A 116 5.20 -21.60 -0.86
CA GLN A 116 4.32 -22.49 -0.09
C GLN A 116 2.85 -22.12 -0.25
N GLY A 117 2.37 -21.89 -1.47
CA GLY A 117 0.92 -21.77 -1.67
C GLY A 117 0.51 -21.06 -2.95
N LEU A 118 -0.79 -21.10 -3.20
CA LEU A 118 -1.44 -20.54 -4.37
C LEU A 118 -2.10 -19.20 -4.02
N MET A 119 -1.66 -18.11 -4.65
CA MET A 119 -2.18 -16.76 -4.39
C MET A 119 -3.52 -16.51 -5.09
N VAL A 120 -4.48 -15.98 -4.34
CA VAL A 120 -5.79 -15.56 -4.84
C VAL A 120 -5.68 -14.20 -5.54
N LEU A 121 -5.86 -14.16 -6.86
CA LEU A 121 -5.89 -12.91 -7.64
C LEU A 121 -7.28 -12.29 -7.73
N GLY A 122 -8.31 -13.13 -7.75
CA GLY A 122 -9.66 -12.70 -7.99
C GLY A 122 -10.65 -13.71 -7.46
N ILE A 123 -11.83 -13.21 -7.11
CA ILE A 123 -12.94 -14.01 -6.63
C ILE A 123 -14.15 -13.62 -7.48
N ILE A 124 -14.77 -14.61 -8.10
CA ILE A 124 -15.97 -14.40 -8.90
C ILE A 124 -17.16 -14.18 -7.93
N PRO A 125 -17.99 -13.14 -8.12
CA PRO A 125 -19.13 -12.91 -7.26
C PRO A 125 -20.16 -14.05 -7.38
N ASN A 126 -20.89 -14.32 -6.29
CA ASN A 126 -21.89 -15.40 -6.21
C ASN A 126 -21.34 -16.82 -6.43
N THR A 127 -20.07 -17.05 -6.10
CA THR A 127 -19.46 -18.39 -6.10
C THR A 127 -19.09 -18.84 -4.68
N PRO A 128 -18.84 -20.14 -4.46
CA PRO A 128 -18.48 -20.65 -3.14
C PRO A 128 -17.29 -19.93 -2.49
N ALA A 129 -16.31 -19.46 -3.27
CA ALA A 129 -15.18 -18.68 -2.77
C ALA A 129 -15.58 -17.33 -2.17
N ALA A 130 -16.62 -16.67 -2.69
CA ALA A 130 -17.13 -15.42 -2.14
C ALA A 130 -17.80 -15.65 -0.78
N ASP A 131 -18.58 -16.73 -0.66
CA ASP A 131 -19.27 -17.09 0.59
C ASP A 131 -18.29 -17.51 1.71
N LEU A 132 -17.14 -18.10 1.34
CA LEU A 132 -16.05 -18.42 2.26
C LEU A 132 -15.33 -17.17 2.81
N GLY A 133 -15.69 -15.98 2.33
CA GLY A 133 -15.06 -14.73 2.76
C GLY A 133 -13.58 -14.62 2.40
N LEU A 134 -13.13 -15.39 1.40
CA LEU A 134 -11.78 -15.29 0.86
C LEU A 134 -11.56 -13.86 0.35
N LYS A 135 -10.31 -13.40 0.41
CA LYS A 135 -9.93 -12.07 -0.08
C LYS A 135 -8.81 -12.16 -1.11
N ILE A 136 -8.85 -11.20 -2.03
CA ILE A 136 -7.76 -11.00 -3.01
C ILE A 136 -6.46 -10.72 -2.24
N GLY A 137 -5.40 -11.42 -2.62
CA GLY A 137 -4.07 -11.34 -1.98
C GLY A 137 -3.85 -12.36 -0.86
N GLU A 138 -4.87 -13.14 -0.47
CA GLU A 138 -4.68 -14.27 0.44
C GLU A 138 -3.98 -15.45 -0.28
N ILE A 139 -3.31 -16.31 0.50
CA ILE A 139 -2.54 -17.44 -0.02
C ILE A 139 -3.14 -18.74 0.52
N ILE A 140 -3.52 -19.65 -0.37
CA ILE A 140 -3.98 -20.98 -0.02
C ILE A 140 -2.78 -21.90 0.09
N THR A 141 -2.50 -22.43 1.27
CA THR A 141 -1.33 -23.30 1.52
C THR A 141 -1.69 -24.77 1.41
N LYS A 142 -2.89 -25.15 1.86
CA LYS A 142 -3.38 -26.53 1.84
C LYS A 142 -4.86 -26.64 1.50
N VAL A 143 -5.22 -27.75 0.87
CA VAL A 143 -6.59 -28.19 0.64
C VAL A 143 -6.74 -29.60 1.17
N ASN A 144 -7.70 -29.82 2.07
CA ASN A 144 -7.93 -31.12 2.70
C ASN A 144 -6.67 -31.70 3.38
N GLY A 145 -5.79 -30.83 3.90
CA GLY A 145 -4.52 -31.21 4.52
C GLY A 145 -3.38 -31.50 3.54
N ILE A 146 -3.61 -31.36 2.23
CA ILE A 146 -2.61 -31.56 1.18
C ILE A 146 -2.05 -30.20 0.77
N GLU A 147 -0.73 -30.09 0.71
CA GLU A 147 -0.07 -28.87 0.23
C GLU A 147 -0.33 -28.65 -1.25
N VAL A 148 -0.64 -27.39 -1.61
CA VAL A 148 -0.94 -26.99 -2.98
C VAL A 148 0.01 -25.88 -3.39
N LYS A 149 0.60 -26.00 -4.57
CA LYS A 149 1.55 -24.99 -5.09
C LYS A 149 1.06 -24.36 -6.38
N ASN A 150 0.43 -25.15 -7.23
CA ASN A 150 -0.15 -24.70 -8.48
C ASN A 150 -1.67 -24.92 -8.52
N ALA A 151 -2.33 -24.37 -9.53
CA ALA A 151 -3.79 -24.49 -9.69
C ALA A 151 -4.25 -25.93 -9.93
N ALA A 152 -3.44 -26.77 -10.57
CA ALA A 152 -3.78 -28.17 -10.80
C ALA A 152 -3.80 -28.95 -9.48
N ASP A 153 -2.79 -28.79 -8.62
CA ASP A 153 -2.73 -29.40 -7.28
C ASP A 153 -3.97 -29.02 -6.46
N PHE A 154 -4.39 -27.75 -6.55
CA PHE A 154 -5.55 -27.23 -5.85
C PHE A 154 -6.83 -27.97 -6.24
N TYR A 155 -7.11 -28.09 -7.54
CA TYR A 155 -8.30 -28.78 -8.01
C TYR A 155 -8.23 -30.30 -7.76
N GLU A 156 -7.05 -30.91 -7.87
CA GLU A 156 -6.86 -32.32 -7.54
C GLU A 156 -7.13 -32.61 -6.05
N ALA A 157 -6.57 -31.79 -5.16
CA ALA A 157 -6.77 -31.91 -3.72
C ALA A 157 -8.23 -31.65 -3.30
N LEU A 158 -8.96 -30.80 -4.05
CA LEU A 158 -10.39 -30.56 -3.85
C LEU A 158 -11.21 -31.82 -4.19
N GLN A 159 -10.87 -32.53 -5.28
CA GLN A 159 -11.60 -33.72 -5.72
C GLN A 159 -11.48 -34.93 -4.78
N LYS A 160 -10.45 -34.97 -3.91
CA LYS A 160 -10.27 -36.08 -2.96
C LYS A 160 -11.39 -36.22 -1.94
N ASN A 161 -12.12 -35.14 -1.65
CA ASN A 161 -13.27 -35.18 -0.75
C ASN A 161 -14.45 -34.41 -1.33
N ARG A 162 -15.48 -35.15 -1.76
CA ARG A 162 -16.66 -34.58 -2.41
C ARG A 162 -17.72 -34.05 -1.45
N ALA A 163 -17.65 -34.40 -0.16
CA ALA A 163 -18.68 -34.03 0.81
C ALA A 163 -18.35 -32.72 1.54
N PHE A 164 -17.07 -32.48 1.81
CA PHE A 164 -16.59 -31.25 2.41
C PHE A 164 -15.16 -30.98 1.98
N PHE A 165 -14.80 -29.70 1.94
CA PHE A 165 -13.42 -29.31 1.78
C PHE A 165 -12.98 -28.36 2.90
N LYS A 166 -11.71 -28.48 3.28
CA LYS A 166 -11.05 -27.61 4.25
C LYS A 166 -9.87 -26.92 3.59
N LEU A 167 -9.90 -25.60 3.56
CA LEU A 167 -8.81 -24.76 3.07
C LEU A 167 -8.00 -24.25 4.25
N GLU A 168 -6.68 -24.32 4.13
CA GLU A 168 -5.74 -23.59 4.96
C GLU A 168 -5.33 -22.33 4.19
N VAL A 169 -5.70 -21.18 4.74
CA VAL A 169 -5.55 -19.87 4.09
C VAL A 169 -4.72 -18.98 4.99
N VAL A 170 -3.65 -18.43 4.46
CA VAL A 170 -2.89 -17.37 5.11
C VAL A 170 -3.54 -16.04 4.74
N GLY A 171 -4.07 -15.37 5.76
CA GLY A 171 -4.66 -14.04 5.63
C GLY A 171 -3.62 -12.95 5.39
N LEU A 172 -4.08 -11.75 5.03
CA LEU A 172 -3.24 -10.57 4.82
C LEU A 172 -2.45 -10.13 6.07
N ASN A 173 -2.94 -10.49 7.26
CA ASN A 173 -2.33 -10.25 8.56
C ASN A 173 -1.34 -11.36 8.98
N ASN A 174 -1.07 -12.32 8.10
CA ASN A 174 -0.20 -13.45 8.35
C ASN A 174 -0.72 -14.51 9.33
N GLU A 175 -2.00 -14.45 9.67
CA GLU A 175 -2.65 -15.48 10.48
C GLU A 175 -3.15 -16.61 9.58
N ILE A 176 -3.00 -17.84 10.06
CA ILE A 176 -3.53 -19.03 9.41
C ILE A 176 -5.00 -19.17 9.82
N ARG A 177 -5.87 -19.16 8.83
CA ARG A 177 -7.30 -19.42 8.96
C ARG A 177 -7.64 -20.73 8.29
N PHE A 178 -8.54 -21.47 8.91
CA PHE A 178 -9.13 -22.66 8.31
C PHE A 178 -10.54 -22.34 7.87
N GLU A 179 -10.78 -22.39 6.56
CA GLU A 179 -12.11 -22.25 6.00
C GLU A 179 -12.64 -23.63 5.62
N GLN A 180 -13.83 -23.98 6.09
CA GLN A 180 -14.44 -25.27 5.80
C GLN A 180 -15.87 -25.08 5.31
N ARG A 181 -16.20 -25.76 4.21
CA ARG A 181 -17.56 -25.76 3.64
C ARG A 181 -17.94 -27.17 3.18
N ALA A 182 -19.22 -27.50 3.32
CA ALA A 182 -19.81 -28.67 2.70
C ALA A 182 -20.00 -28.42 1.20
N SER A 183 -19.54 -29.35 0.37
CA SER A 183 -19.76 -29.27 -1.08
C SER A 183 -21.16 -29.80 -1.38
N TYR A 184 -22.02 -28.99 -2.00
CA TYR A 184 -23.39 -29.37 -2.32
C TYR A 184 -23.47 -30.03 -3.70
N GLU A 185 -24.28 -31.09 -3.81
CA GLU A 185 -24.49 -31.83 -5.05
C GLU A 185 -25.26 -30.95 -6.06
N GLY A 186 -24.56 -30.49 -7.10
CA GLY A 186 -25.10 -29.58 -8.14
C GLY A 186 -24.37 -28.24 -8.28
N GLU A 187 -23.47 -27.89 -7.36
CA GLU A 187 -22.56 -26.74 -7.56
C GLU A 187 -21.55 -27.04 -8.67
N HIS A 188 -21.28 -26.06 -9.53
CA HIS A 188 -20.21 -26.17 -10.52
C HIS A 188 -18.89 -26.39 -9.78
N HIS A 189 -18.06 -27.35 -10.21
CA HIS A 189 -16.83 -27.80 -9.55
C HIS A 189 -15.76 -26.70 -9.36
N GLU A 190 -16.03 -25.49 -9.82
CA GLU A 190 -15.18 -24.33 -9.71
C GLU A 190 -15.62 -23.49 -8.51
N LEU A 191 -14.76 -23.36 -7.50
CA LEU A 191 -14.99 -22.48 -6.37
C LEU A 191 -15.09 -20.99 -6.78
N GLY A 192 -14.72 -20.65 -8.02
CA GLY A 192 -14.70 -19.28 -8.56
C GLY A 192 -13.49 -18.48 -8.09
N ILE A 193 -12.36 -19.16 -7.87
CA ILE A 193 -11.09 -18.54 -7.49
C ILE A 193 -10.23 -18.38 -8.74
N ILE A 194 -9.74 -17.16 -8.97
CA ILE A 194 -8.80 -16.84 -10.02
C ILE A 194 -7.40 -16.85 -9.41
N PHE A 195 -6.53 -17.70 -9.93
CA PHE A 195 -5.14 -17.82 -9.47
C PHE A 195 -4.17 -17.09 -10.39
N VAL A 196 -3.00 -16.74 -9.85
CA VAL A 196 -1.86 -16.30 -10.66
C VAL A 196 -1.48 -17.41 -11.62
N LYS A 197 -1.50 -17.11 -12.93
CA LYS A 197 -1.02 -18.03 -13.95
C LYS A 197 0.51 -18.10 -13.84
N GLU A 198 1.05 -19.26 -13.48
CA GLU A 198 2.51 -19.49 -13.53
C GLU A 198 2.96 -19.50 -15.00
N GLU A 199 3.92 -18.64 -15.36
CA GLU A 199 4.51 -18.58 -16.72
C GLU A 199 5.18 -19.92 -17.11
N ASP A 200 5.66 -20.68 -16.12
CA ASP A 200 6.39 -21.95 -16.31
C ASP A 200 5.55 -23.06 -16.97
N ALA A 201 4.23 -23.05 -16.76
CA ALA A 201 3.34 -24.04 -17.38
C ALA A 201 3.19 -23.82 -18.90
N VAL A 202 3.24 -22.56 -19.35
CA VAL A 202 3.12 -22.22 -20.77
C VAL A 202 4.38 -22.62 -21.53
N MET A 203 5.56 -22.42 -20.93
CA MET A 203 6.84 -22.81 -21.55
C MET A 203 7.00 -24.32 -21.66
N LYS A 204 6.64 -25.09 -20.61
CA LYS A 204 6.73 -26.55 -20.66
C LYS A 204 5.79 -27.18 -21.69
N HIS A 205 4.58 -26.65 -21.85
CA HIS A 205 3.67 -27.12 -22.89
C HIS A 205 4.13 -26.72 -24.30
N ALA A 206 4.73 -25.54 -24.47
CA ALA A 206 5.31 -25.12 -25.73
C ALA A 206 6.53 -25.97 -26.14
N GLU A 207 7.41 -26.30 -25.18
CA GLU A 207 8.57 -27.17 -25.42
C GLU A 207 8.17 -28.62 -25.71
N ALA A 208 7.16 -29.15 -25.01
CA ALA A 208 6.63 -30.48 -25.27
C ALA A 208 5.91 -30.58 -26.63
N ALA A 209 5.17 -29.55 -27.04
CA ALA A 209 4.54 -29.48 -28.36
C ALA A 209 5.60 -29.37 -29.48
N ALA A 210 6.64 -28.55 -29.29
CA ALA A 210 7.72 -28.40 -30.25
C ALA A 210 8.55 -29.69 -30.41
N SER A 211 8.72 -30.47 -29.32
CA SER A 211 9.46 -31.74 -29.36
C SER A 211 8.67 -32.86 -30.06
N ALA A 212 7.34 -32.83 -29.97
CA ALA A 212 6.45 -33.81 -30.60
C ALA A 212 6.24 -33.57 -32.11
N GLU A 213 6.56 -32.37 -32.62
CA GLU A 213 6.55 -32.07 -34.07
C GLU A 213 7.89 -32.38 -34.76
N THR A 214 8.93 -32.70 -34.00
CA THR A 214 10.28 -33.04 -34.50
C THR A 214 10.60 -34.54 -34.55
N GLU A 215 9.67 -35.41 -34.16
CA GLU A 215 9.71 -36.87 -34.40
C GLU A 215 8.73 -37.27 -35.51
#